data_AF-A0A3S8ZSW9-F1
#
_entry.id   AF-A0A3S8ZSW9-F1
#
_cell.length_a   1.000
_cell.length_b   1.000
_cell.length_c   1.000
_cell.angle_alpha   90.00
_cell.angle_beta   90.00
_cell.angle_gamma   90.00
#
_symmetry.space_group_name_H-M   'P 1'
#
loop_
_entity.id
_entity.type
_entity.pdbx_description
1 polymer ?
#
loop_
_entity_poly.entity_id
_entity_poly.type
_entity_poly.pdbx_seq_one_letter_code
_entity_poly.pdbx_strand_id
1 'polypeptide(L)'
;MLRYAAVRAKGGGALLCLAGVAQGAVLQISGASAIKPLSGEVESARLKEGVAYFKLAEGEAVVSPWPLAWRALPKGTQLVTERAPHPAGPVSRLRLLKGDRLWLELIAGGYAGTAVHEGWRLGFKDGKALLVQGDESQPFTGKMRIKDQAGARWCLRLLATRDASKVVSGMAQEAQIKADWLRYLPRKGRCE
;
A
#
# COMPACT_ATOMS: atom_id res chain seq x y z
N MET A 1 57.68 -46.50 23.71
CA MET A 1 57.14 -46.28 22.34
C MET A 1 55.67 -46.69 22.34
N LEU A 2 54.75 -45.72 22.24
CA LEU A 2 53.35 -45.91 21.87
C LEU A 2 52.81 -44.53 21.44
N ARG A 3 52.36 -44.42 20.19
CA ARG A 3 51.75 -43.24 19.56
C ARG A 3 50.22 -43.34 19.69
N TYR A 4 49.51 -42.25 19.99
CA TYR A 4 48.14 -41.94 19.52
C TYR A 4 47.92 -40.42 19.74
N ALA A 5 47.96 -39.59 18.70
CA ALA A 5 46.88 -39.19 17.79
C ALA A 5 46.11 -37.94 18.28
N ALA A 6 46.44 -36.79 17.70
CA ALA A 6 45.75 -35.52 17.90
C ALA A 6 44.46 -35.46 17.06
N VAL A 7 43.33 -35.20 17.71
CA VAL A 7 42.05 -34.91 17.03
C VAL A 7 41.93 -33.40 16.85
N ARG A 8 41.87 -32.99 15.58
CA ARG A 8 41.73 -31.60 15.13
C ARG A 8 40.24 -31.26 15.05
N ALA A 9 39.71 -30.53 16.02
CA ALA A 9 38.34 -30.02 15.98
C ALA A 9 38.26 -28.80 15.04
N LYS A 10 37.65 -28.99 13.86
CA LYS A 10 37.13 -27.92 13.01
C LYS A 10 35.72 -27.59 13.51
N GLY A 11 35.53 -26.45 14.16
CA GLY A 11 34.21 -25.92 14.53
C GLY A 11 34.01 -24.57 13.87
N GLY A 12 33.24 -24.53 12.78
CA GLY A 12 32.91 -23.31 12.05
C GLY A 12 31.97 -22.41 12.85
N GLY A 13 32.34 -21.13 12.97
CA GLY A 13 31.48 -20.11 13.55
C GLY A 13 30.26 -19.87 12.65
N ALA A 14 29.08 -20.22 13.16
CA ALA A 14 27.80 -19.94 12.52
C ALA A 14 27.53 -18.42 12.53
N LEU A 15 27.50 -17.81 11.34
CA LEU A 15 26.89 -16.50 11.14
C LEU A 15 25.37 -16.64 11.32
N LEU A 16 24.86 -16.17 12.47
CA LEU A 16 23.44 -15.93 12.67
C LEU A 16 23.04 -14.68 11.88
N CYS A 17 22.63 -14.86 10.62
CA CYS A 17 21.87 -13.84 9.90
C CYS A 17 20.49 -13.73 10.56
N LEU A 18 20.33 -12.73 11.43
CA LEU A 18 19.02 -12.25 11.85
C LEU A 18 18.32 -11.65 10.63
N ALA A 19 17.58 -12.48 9.91
CA ALA A 19 16.60 -12.01 8.92
C ALA A 19 15.46 -11.33 9.70
N GLY A 20 15.62 -10.05 9.98
CA GLY A 20 14.52 -9.20 10.44
C GLY A 20 13.41 -9.23 9.39
N VAL A 21 12.26 -9.79 9.76
CA VAL A 21 11.07 -9.77 8.92
C VAL A 21 10.66 -8.31 8.79
N ALA A 22 10.83 -7.73 7.61
CA ALA A 22 10.38 -6.38 7.32
C ALA A 22 8.85 -6.35 7.43
N GLN A 23 8.34 -5.96 8.60
CA GLN A 23 6.97 -5.47 8.72
C GLN A 23 6.85 -4.30 7.73
N GLY A 24 6.01 -4.47 6.70
CA GLY A 24 5.87 -3.50 5.61
C GLY A 24 5.59 -2.11 6.19
N ALA A 25 6.44 -1.14 5.86
CA ALA A 25 6.31 0.21 6.37
C ALA A 25 4.92 0.78 6.01
N VAL A 26 4.29 1.42 7.00
CA VAL A 26 2.95 2.03 6.91
C VAL A 26 2.94 3.06 5.79
N LEU A 27 2.01 2.94 4.85
CA LEU A 27 1.87 3.89 3.75
C LEU A 27 1.47 5.27 4.29
N GLN A 28 2.27 6.27 3.96
CA GLN A 28 2.03 7.68 4.22
C GLN A 28 1.79 8.39 2.89
N ILE A 29 0.75 9.24 2.86
CA ILE A 29 0.41 10.10 1.73
C ILE A 29 0.30 11.53 2.28
N SER A 30 1.30 12.35 1.99
CA SER A 30 1.33 13.78 2.28
C SER A 30 0.64 14.58 1.17
N GLY A 31 0.25 15.82 1.45
CA GLY A 31 -0.56 16.64 0.54
C GLY A 31 -2.06 16.34 0.58
N ALA A 32 -2.43 15.18 1.16
CA ALA A 32 -3.82 14.80 1.38
C ALA A 32 -4.45 15.64 2.51
N SER A 33 -5.50 16.38 2.19
CA SER A 33 -6.29 17.19 3.13
C SER A 33 -7.79 16.90 2.98
N ALA A 34 -8.53 17.06 4.07
CA ALA A 34 -9.98 16.95 4.09
C ALA A 34 -10.68 18.21 3.55
N ILE A 35 -10.00 19.36 3.63
CA ILE A 35 -10.58 20.67 3.32
C ILE A 35 -10.19 21.11 1.91
N LYS A 36 -8.91 20.97 1.56
CA LYS A 36 -8.39 21.33 0.23
C LYS A 36 -7.51 20.20 -0.31
N PRO A 37 -8.11 19.19 -0.99
CA PRO A 37 -7.36 18.16 -1.69
C PRO A 37 -6.29 18.77 -2.59
N LEU A 38 -5.04 18.32 -2.50
CA LEU A 38 -4.01 18.73 -3.46
C LEU A 38 -4.28 18.02 -4.78
N SER A 39 -4.52 18.81 -5.84
CA SER A 39 -4.90 18.32 -7.16
C SER A 39 -4.25 19.14 -8.26
N GLY A 40 -3.93 18.51 -9.39
CA GLY A 40 -3.43 19.19 -10.59
C GLY A 40 -2.46 18.36 -11.41
N GLU A 41 -1.91 18.97 -12.46
CA GLU A 41 -0.90 18.33 -13.31
C GLU A 41 0.43 18.17 -12.55
N VAL A 42 1.05 17.00 -12.69
CA VAL A 42 2.37 16.75 -12.14
C VAL A 42 3.43 17.41 -13.01
N GLU A 43 4.05 18.49 -12.50
CA GLU A 43 5.13 19.23 -13.16
C GLU A 43 6.43 18.41 -13.19
N SER A 44 6.71 17.72 -12.09
CA SER A 44 7.87 16.83 -11.98
C SER A 44 7.62 15.76 -10.94
N ALA A 45 8.27 14.61 -11.12
CA ALA A 45 8.19 13.50 -10.20
C ALA A 45 9.57 12.87 -10.02
N ARG A 46 9.92 12.49 -8.78
CA ARG A 46 11.19 11.83 -8.47
C ARG A 46 11.01 10.75 -7.41
N LEU A 47 11.83 9.71 -7.47
CA LEU A 47 11.99 8.73 -6.39
C LEU A 47 13.34 8.94 -5.72
N LYS A 48 13.34 9.10 -4.40
CA LYS A 48 14.56 9.10 -3.59
C LYS A 48 14.34 8.18 -2.39
N GLU A 49 15.22 7.20 -2.20
CA GLU A 49 15.22 6.31 -1.02
C GLU A 49 13.85 5.61 -0.79
N GLY A 50 13.17 5.22 -1.87
CA GLY A 50 11.85 4.59 -1.77
C GLY A 50 10.69 5.54 -1.48
N VAL A 51 10.94 6.86 -1.46
CA VAL A 51 9.93 7.90 -1.30
C VAL A 51 9.67 8.57 -2.65
N ALA A 52 8.40 8.62 -3.06
CA ALA A 52 7.99 9.32 -4.28
C ALA A 52 7.54 10.75 -3.96
N TYR A 53 8.11 11.70 -4.69
CA TYR A 53 7.77 13.12 -4.60
C TYR A 53 7.13 13.55 -5.91
N PHE A 54 6.00 14.23 -5.83
CA PHE A 54 5.25 14.76 -6.98
C PHE A 54 5.07 16.25 -6.77
N LYS A 55 5.68 17.06 -7.62
CA LYS A 55 5.51 18.51 -7.61
C LYS A 55 4.36 18.91 -8.52
N LEU A 56 3.47 19.74 -7.99
CA LEU A 56 2.35 20.38 -8.66
C LEU A 56 2.48 21.90 -8.48
N ALA A 57 1.73 22.67 -9.26
CA ALA A 57 1.70 24.13 -9.13
C ALA A 57 1.32 24.59 -7.71
N GLU A 58 0.42 23.86 -7.05
CA GLU A 58 -0.13 24.22 -5.73
C GLU A 58 0.66 23.62 -4.54
N GLY A 59 1.64 22.74 -4.78
CA GLY A 59 2.40 22.10 -3.70
C GLY A 59 3.07 20.79 -4.10
N GLU A 60 3.53 20.03 -3.09
CA GLU A 60 4.18 18.73 -3.28
C GLU A 60 3.38 17.63 -2.56
N ALA A 61 3.05 16.56 -3.29
CA ALA A 61 2.56 15.32 -2.71
C ALA A 61 3.73 14.36 -2.50
N VAL A 62 3.75 13.69 -1.34
CA VAL A 62 4.82 12.75 -0.99
C VAL A 62 4.20 11.41 -0.58
N VAL A 63 4.74 10.32 -1.10
CA VAL A 63 4.31 8.95 -0.77
C VAL A 63 5.48 8.14 -0.26
N SER A 64 5.31 7.52 0.91
CA SER A 64 6.32 6.65 1.51
C SER A 64 5.69 5.46 2.23
N PRO A 65 6.17 4.22 2.01
CA PRO A 65 7.05 3.82 0.91
C PRO A 65 6.30 3.85 -0.43
N TRP A 66 7.01 4.15 -1.51
CA TRP A 66 6.49 4.01 -2.87
C TRP A 66 6.43 2.51 -3.25
N PRO A 67 5.24 1.94 -3.54
CA PRO A 67 5.07 0.48 -3.61
C PRO A 67 5.31 -0.12 -5.00
N LEU A 68 5.78 0.66 -5.97
CA LEU A 68 6.01 0.23 -7.34
C LEU A 68 7.44 0.50 -7.78
N ALA A 69 7.90 -0.21 -8.81
CA ALA A 69 9.14 0.17 -9.49
C ALA A 69 8.98 1.59 -10.06
N TRP A 70 9.98 2.45 -9.83
CA TRP A 70 9.90 3.83 -10.30
C TRP A 70 9.89 3.91 -11.82
N ARG A 71 9.03 4.81 -12.35
CA ARG A 71 8.88 5.03 -13.79
C ARG A 71 8.53 6.48 -14.06
N ALA A 72 8.99 6.95 -15.21
CA ALA A 72 8.50 8.21 -15.76
C ALA A 72 6.97 8.16 -15.92
N LEU A 73 6.33 9.20 -15.39
CA LEU A 73 4.89 9.43 -15.55
C LEU A 73 4.61 9.87 -16.99
N PRO A 74 3.48 9.45 -17.58
CA PRO A 74 3.02 10.04 -18.83
C PRO A 74 2.90 11.56 -18.71
N LYS A 75 3.26 12.31 -19.76
CA LYS A 75 2.96 13.75 -19.84
C LYS A 75 1.45 13.98 -19.67
N GLY A 76 1.06 15.05 -18.96
CA GLY A 76 -0.34 15.34 -18.64
C GLY A 76 -0.92 14.45 -17.53
N THR A 77 -0.07 13.80 -16.72
CA THR A 77 -0.56 13.05 -15.55
C THR A 77 -1.16 14.03 -14.54
N GLN A 78 -2.42 13.83 -14.23
CA GLN A 78 -3.10 14.52 -13.12
C GLN A 78 -2.91 13.71 -11.85
N LEU A 79 -2.68 14.40 -10.74
CA LEU A 79 -2.62 13.81 -9.41
C LEU A 79 -3.70 14.43 -8.55
N VAL A 80 -4.37 13.60 -7.75
CA VAL A 80 -5.34 14.04 -6.74
C VAL A 80 -5.03 13.35 -5.43
N THR A 81 -4.94 14.09 -4.33
CA THR A 81 -4.82 13.55 -2.98
C THR A 81 -5.95 14.01 -2.08
N GLU A 82 -6.58 13.07 -1.39
CA GLU A 82 -7.74 13.31 -0.53
C GLU A 82 -7.51 12.69 0.84
N ARG A 83 -8.02 13.33 1.89
CA ARG A 83 -8.05 12.73 3.24
C ARG A 83 -9.47 12.77 3.78
N ALA A 84 -10.09 11.61 3.95
CA ALA A 84 -11.41 11.52 4.55
C ALA A 84 -11.29 11.27 6.07
N PRO A 85 -11.99 12.06 6.92
CA PRO A 85 -12.08 11.75 8.34
C PRO A 85 -12.91 10.49 8.57
N HIS A 86 -12.57 9.72 9.60
CA HIS A 86 -13.32 8.54 10.01
C HIS A 86 -13.10 8.29 11.52
N PRO A 87 -14.08 7.77 12.28
CA PRO A 87 -13.94 7.53 13.73
C PRO A 87 -12.75 6.64 14.10
N ALA A 88 -12.48 5.60 13.32
CA ALA A 88 -11.30 4.74 13.50
C ALA A 88 -9.98 5.40 13.06
N GLY A 89 -9.98 6.67 12.63
CA GLY A 89 -8.86 7.43 12.08
C GLY A 89 -8.90 7.56 10.55
N PRO A 90 -8.24 8.59 9.98
CA PRO A 90 -8.48 9.03 8.61
C PRO A 90 -8.05 8.01 7.55
N VAL A 91 -8.67 8.14 6.37
CA VAL A 91 -8.29 7.43 5.14
C VAL A 91 -7.68 8.43 4.18
N SER A 92 -6.44 8.20 3.75
CA SER A 92 -5.80 9.02 2.72
C SER A 92 -5.83 8.28 1.38
N ARG A 93 -6.05 9.03 0.30
CA ARG A 93 -6.05 8.51 -1.07
C ARG A 93 -5.12 9.35 -1.94
N LEU A 94 -4.44 8.68 -2.86
CA LEU A 94 -3.77 9.32 -3.99
C LEU A 94 -4.22 8.65 -5.27
N ARG A 95 -4.60 9.43 -6.27
CA ARG A 95 -4.98 8.97 -7.61
C ARG A 95 -4.07 9.61 -8.64
N LEU A 96 -3.60 8.81 -9.60
CA LEU A 96 -2.96 9.29 -10.82
C LEU A 96 -3.87 8.99 -12.00
N LEU A 97 -4.15 10.04 -12.78
CA LEU A 97 -5.01 10.00 -13.95
C LEU A 97 -4.25 10.45 -15.20
N LYS A 98 -4.73 10.02 -16.36
CA LYS A 98 -4.31 10.54 -17.67
C LYS A 98 -5.56 10.97 -18.41
N GLY A 99 -5.76 12.28 -18.54
CA GLY A 99 -7.11 12.82 -18.75
C GLY A 99 -8.01 12.36 -17.61
N ASP A 100 -9.21 11.87 -17.92
CA ASP A 100 -10.16 11.38 -16.91
C ASP A 100 -9.96 9.91 -16.53
N ARG A 101 -8.96 9.25 -17.14
CA ARG A 101 -8.73 7.81 -16.91
C ARG A 101 -7.79 7.60 -15.72
N LEU A 102 -8.34 7.08 -14.63
CA LEU A 102 -7.55 6.53 -13.53
C LEU A 102 -6.63 5.42 -14.04
N TRP A 103 -5.36 5.45 -13.65
CA TRP A 103 -4.44 4.35 -13.95
C TRP A 103 -3.63 3.88 -12.72
N LEU A 104 -3.69 4.61 -11.61
CA LEU A 104 -3.15 4.20 -10.32
C LEU A 104 -3.92 4.85 -9.18
N GLU A 105 -4.26 4.08 -8.15
CA GLU A 105 -4.77 4.59 -6.88
C GLU A 105 -4.09 3.90 -5.71
N LEU A 106 -3.70 4.70 -4.72
CA LEU A 106 -3.17 4.30 -3.43
C LEU A 106 -4.16 4.69 -2.34
N ILE A 107 -4.43 3.77 -1.42
CA ILE A 107 -5.22 4.05 -0.22
C ILE A 107 -4.37 3.69 1.00
N ALA A 108 -4.26 4.65 1.92
CA ALA A 108 -3.70 4.44 3.24
C ALA A 108 -4.83 4.43 4.29
N GLY A 109 -4.89 3.37 5.10
CA GLY A 109 -5.81 3.27 6.23
C GLY A 109 -7.24 2.90 5.88
N GLY A 110 -7.47 2.20 4.78
CA GLY A 110 -8.79 1.68 4.43
C GLY A 110 -9.34 0.74 5.50
N TYR A 111 -10.64 0.85 5.78
CA TYR A 111 -11.38 0.06 6.78
C TYR A 111 -12.45 -0.80 6.11
N ALA A 112 -13.16 -1.65 6.88
CA ALA A 112 -14.20 -2.52 6.34
C ALA A 112 -15.28 -1.70 5.59
N GLY A 113 -15.61 -2.09 4.36
CA GLY A 113 -16.52 -1.36 3.48
C GLY A 113 -15.85 -0.31 2.59
N THR A 114 -14.56 -0.01 2.78
CA THR A 114 -13.81 0.86 1.87
C THR A 114 -13.79 0.23 0.47
N ALA A 115 -14.25 0.97 -0.54
CA ALA A 115 -14.25 0.50 -1.93
C ALA A 115 -12.83 0.24 -2.41
N VAL A 116 -12.61 -0.92 -3.03
CA VAL A 116 -11.32 -1.33 -3.62
C VAL A 116 -11.38 -1.27 -5.14
N HIS A 117 -12.40 -1.87 -5.73
CA HIS A 117 -12.62 -1.89 -7.18
C HIS A 117 -14.08 -2.20 -7.47
N GLU A 118 -14.70 -1.59 -8.47
CA GLU A 118 -16.10 -1.83 -8.92
C GLU A 118 -16.90 -2.90 -8.15
N GLY A 119 -17.69 -2.48 -7.16
CA GLY A 119 -18.50 -3.37 -6.32
C GLY A 119 -17.75 -4.13 -5.21
N TRP A 120 -16.44 -4.36 -5.37
CA TRP A 120 -15.56 -4.91 -4.34
C TRP A 120 -15.20 -3.89 -3.27
N ARG A 121 -15.35 -4.34 -2.03
CA ARG A 121 -15.01 -3.61 -0.82
C ARG A 121 -14.01 -4.40 0.01
N LEU A 122 -13.28 -3.69 0.85
CA LEU A 122 -12.42 -4.30 1.85
C LEU A 122 -13.30 -4.94 2.95
N GLY A 123 -13.02 -6.19 3.30
CA GLY A 123 -13.59 -6.86 4.47
C GLY A 123 -12.47 -7.39 5.36
N PHE A 124 -12.83 -7.85 6.54
CA PHE A 124 -11.89 -8.51 7.46
C PHE A 124 -12.55 -9.72 8.10
N LYS A 125 -11.79 -10.82 8.22
CA LYS A 125 -12.18 -12.02 8.95
C LYS A 125 -10.96 -12.57 9.68
N ASP A 126 -11.09 -12.80 10.98
CA ASP A 126 -10.01 -13.32 11.84
C ASP A 126 -8.70 -12.53 11.70
N GLY A 127 -8.79 -11.19 11.67
CA GLY A 127 -7.64 -10.31 11.51
C GLY A 127 -7.13 -10.14 10.05
N LYS A 128 -7.65 -10.94 9.11
CA LYS A 128 -7.14 -10.99 7.73
C LYS A 128 -8.02 -10.20 6.77
N ALA A 129 -7.39 -9.46 5.86
CA ALA A 129 -8.09 -8.71 4.83
C ALA A 129 -8.74 -9.63 3.77
N LEU A 130 -9.95 -9.27 3.37
CA LEU A 130 -10.75 -9.90 2.32
C LEU A 130 -11.17 -8.85 1.30
N LEU A 131 -11.44 -9.28 0.07
CA LEU A 131 -12.29 -8.55 -0.86
C LEU A 131 -13.71 -9.12 -0.77
N VAL A 132 -14.70 -8.26 -0.65
CA VAL A 132 -16.13 -8.62 -0.51
C VAL A 132 -16.94 -7.97 -1.63
N GLN A 133 -17.77 -8.74 -2.32
CA GLN A 133 -18.72 -8.27 -3.34
C GLN A 133 -20.05 -9.02 -3.18
N GLY A 134 -21.09 -8.35 -2.69
CA GLY A 134 -22.34 -9.03 -2.33
C GLY A 134 -22.08 -10.10 -1.26
N ASP A 135 -22.51 -11.34 -1.53
CA ASP A 135 -22.26 -12.50 -0.67
C ASP A 135 -20.92 -13.18 -0.94
N GLU A 136 -20.20 -12.77 -2.00
CA GLU A 136 -18.90 -13.31 -2.34
C GLU A 136 -17.80 -12.66 -1.49
N SER A 137 -16.89 -13.49 -1.00
CA SER A 137 -15.66 -13.01 -0.37
C SER A 137 -14.46 -13.85 -0.77
N GLN A 138 -13.32 -13.20 -0.91
CA GLN A 138 -12.05 -13.86 -1.23
C GLN A 138 -10.89 -13.26 -0.42
N PRO A 139 -9.88 -14.05 -0.04
CA PRO A 139 -8.72 -13.53 0.67
C PRO A 139 -7.95 -12.47 -0.12
N PHE A 140 -7.65 -11.32 0.51
CA PHE A 140 -6.80 -10.29 -0.08
C PHE A 140 -5.37 -10.43 0.43
N THR A 141 -4.67 -11.49 0.04
CA THR A 141 -3.43 -11.93 0.73
C THR A 141 -2.13 -11.32 0.21
N GLY A 142 -2.18 -10.50 -0.83
CA GLY A 142 -0.97 -9.85 -1.32
C GLY A 142 -1.16 -9.19 -2.66
N LYS A 143 -1.37 -9.96 -3.73
CA LYS A 143 -1.43 -9.43 -5.09
C LYS A 143 -2.46 -10.19 -5.91
N MET A 144 -3.35 -9.46 -6.55
CA MET A 144 -4.48 -10.02 -7.27
C MET A 144 -4.68 -9.31 -8.61
N ARG A 145 -5.38 -9.98 -9.52
CA ARG A 145 -5.85 -9.39 -10.76
C ARG A 145 -7.35 -9.32 -10.73
N ILE A 146 -7.88 -8.18 -11.14
CA ILE A 146 -9.32 -8.01 -11.35
C ILE A 146 -9.56 -7.41 -12.73
N LYS A 147 -10.72 -7.70 -13.29
CA LYS A 147 -11.17 -7.15 -14.57
C LYS A 147 -12.33 -6.21 -14.28
N ASP A 148 -12.27 -4.99 -14.82
CA ASP A 148 -13.39 -4.07 -14.75
C ASP A 148 -14.46 -4.41 -15.81
N GLN A 149 -15.61 -3.74 -15.73
CA GLN A 149 -16.69 -3.91 -16.70
C GLN A 149 -16.28 -3.56 -18.14
N ALA A 150 -15.36 -2.61 -18.32
CA ALA A 150 -14.79 -2.25 -19.62
C ALA A 150 -13.73 -3.25 -20.13
N GLY A 151 -13.40 -4.26 -19.32
CA GLY A 151 -12.46 -5.32 -19.62
C GLY A 151 -10.99 -5.01 -19.38
N ALA A 152 -10.66 -3.86 -18.80
CA ALA A 152 -9.30 -3.55 -18.39
C ALA A 152 -8.89 -4.44 -17.20
N ARG A 153 -7.64 -4.92 -17.25
CA ARG A 153 -7.08 -5.80 -16.21
C ARG A 153 -6.28 -4.98 -15.22
N TRP A 154 -6.81 -4.84 -14.02
CA TRP A 154 -6.18 -4.14 -12.90
C TRP A 154 -5.34 -5.09 -12.05
N CYS A 155 -4.26 -4.55 -11.49
CA CYS A 155 -3.44 -5.20 -10.49
C CYS A 155 -3.77 -4.59 -9.14
N LEU A 156 -4.20 -5.41 -8.19
CA LEU A 156 -4.43 -5.03 -6.80
C LEU A 156 -3.27 -5.55 -5.96
N ARG A 157 -2.82 -4.76 -5.00
CA ARG A 157 -1.80 -5.16 -4.03
C ARG A 157 -2.17 -4.70 -2.64
N LEU A 158 -2.26 -5.64 -1.70
CA LEU A 158 -2.28 -5.37 -0.28
C LEU A 158 -0.86 -5.02 0.15
N LEU A 159 -0.68 -3.85 0.77
CA LEU A 159 0.63 -3.33 1.17
C LEU A 159 0.90 -3.62 2.65
N ALA A 160 -0.08 -3.36 3.50
CA ALA A 160 0.00 -3.60 4.93
C ALA A 160 -1.40 -3.78 5.51
N THR A 161 -1.50 -4.57 6.58
CA THR A 161 -2.64 -4.58 7.50
C THR A 161 -2.17 -4.11 8.86
N ARG A 162 -3.03 -3.36 9.55
CA ARG A 162 -2.78 -2.86 10.90
C ARG A 162 -3.93 -3.28 11.78
N ASP A 163 -3.61 -3.88 12.91
CA ASP A 163 -4.58 -4.11 13.96
C ASP A 163 -5.09 -2.78 14.49
N ALA A 164 -6.29 -2.82 15.05
CA ALA A 164 -6.83 -1.69 15.73
C ALA A 164 -5.92 -1.28 16.89
N SER A 165 -5.61 0.01 17.00
CA SER A 165 -4.91 0.54 18.17
C SER A 165 -5.67 0.13 19.42
N LYS A 166 -4.98 -0.52 20.38
CA LYS A 166 -5.57 -0.84 21.68
C LYS A 166 -6.03 0.47 22.31
N VAL A 167 -7.33 0.57 22.58
CA VAL A 167 -7.93 1.75 23.21
C VAL A 167 -7.26 1.96 24.57
N VAL A 168 -6.56 3.09 24.73
CA VAL A 168 -6.13 3.56 26.05
C VAL A 168 -7.39 4.05 26.76
N SER A 169 -7.64 3.55 27.96
CA SER A 169 -8.89 3.75 28.71
C SER A 169 -9.32 5.22 28.76
N GLY A 170 -10.55 5.52 28.33
CA GLY A 170 -11.17 6.85 28.47
C GLY A 170 -11.79 7.43 27.20
N MET A 171 -11.45 6.91 26.01
CA MET A 171 -12.11 7.29 24.75
C MET A 171 -12.64 6.05 24.04
N ALA A 172 -13.94 5.99 23.75
CA ALA A 172 -14.51 4.96 22.89
C ALA A 172 -14.08 5.23 21.44
N GLN A 173 -12.87 4.79 21.07
CA GLN A 173 -12.48 4.70 19.67
C GLN A 173 -12.81 3.29 19.20
N GLU A 174 -13.67 3.17 18.19
CA GLU A 174 -13.96 1.89 17.56
C GLU A 174 -12.65 1.33 16.99
N ALA A 175 -12.18 0.28 17.67
CA ALA A 175 -10.97 -0.42 17.32
C ALA A 175 -11.23 -1.19 16.01
N GLN A 176 -10.85 -0.61 14.87
CA GLN A 176 -11.04 -1.24 13.56
C GLN A 176 -9.70 -1.58 12.88
N ILE A 177 -9.62 -2.79 12.32
CA ILE A 177 -8.49 -3.21 11.48
C ILE A 177 -8.45 -2.32 10.24
N LYS A 178 -7.23 -1.93 9.85
CA LYS A 178 -6.98 -1.12 8.65
C LYS A 178 -6.09 -1.84 7.66
N ALA A 179 -6.21 -1.46 6.40
CA ALA A 179 -5.32 -1.90 5.35
C ALA A 179 -4.84 -0.74 4.47
N ASP A 180 -3.59 -0.83 4.03
CA ASP A 180 -3.07 -0.03 2.94
C ASP A 180 -3.06 -0.89 1.68
N TRP A 181 -3.48 -0.32 0.57
CA TRP A 181 -3.51 -1.05 -0.69
C TRP A 181 -3.28 -0.13 -1.88
N LEU A 182 -2.90 -0.76 -2.99
CA LEU A 182 -2.64 -0.15 -4.29
C LEU A 182 -3.50 -0.86 -5.35
N ARG A 183 -4.06 -0.10 -6.30
CA ARG A 183 -4.49 -0.65 -7.59
C ARG A 183 -3.90 0.15 -8.74
N TYR A 184 -3.58 -0.52 -9.84
CA TYR A 184 -3.04 0.14 -11.03
C TYR A 184 -3.27 -0.66 -12.30
N LEU A 185 -3.23 0.03 -13.43
CA LEU A 185 -3.21 -0.58 -14.76
C LEU A 185 -1.77 -0.97 -15.12
N PRO A 186 -1.49 -2.27 -15.40
CA PRO A 186 -0.16 -2.72 -15.76
C PRO A 186 0.20 -2.34 -17.20
N ARG A 187 1.38 -1.77 -17.43
CA ARG A 187 1.85 -1.37 -18.78
C ARG A 187 2.09 -2.54 -19.74
N LYS A 188 2.53 -3.70 -19.23
CA LYS A 188 2.87 -4.90 -20.03
C LYS A 188 1.98 -6.09 -19.68
N GLY A 189 0.78 -5.82 -19.16
CA GLY A 189 -0.15 -6.87 -18.73
C GLY A 189 0.33 -7.72 -17.55
N ARG A 190 1.47 -7.41 -16.93
CA ARG A 190 1.99 -8.07 -15.72
C ARG A 190 1.90 -7.13 -14.54
N CYS A 191 1.42 -7.66 -13.43
CA CYS A 191 1.47 -6.97 -12.17
C CYS A 191 2.92 -7.03 -11.64
N GLU A 192 3.44 -5.90 -11.19
CA GLU A 192 4.65 -5.70 -10.37
C GLU A 192 4.39 -5.97 -8.90
#